data_AF-A0A8T4WP06-F1
#
_entry.id   AF-A0A8T4WP06-F1
#
_cell.length_a   1.000
_cell.length_b   1.000
_cell.length_c   1.000
_cell.angle_alpha   90.00
_cell.angle_beta   90.00
_cell.angle_gamma   90.00
#
_symmetry.space_group_name_H-M   'P 1'
#
loop_
_entity.id
_entity.type
_entity.pdbx_description
1 polymer ?
#
loop_
_entity_poly.entity_id
_entity_poly.type
_entity_poly.pdbx_seq_one_letter_code
_entity_poly.pdbx_strand_id
1 'polypeptide(L)'
;MPSKYDNPSNLLGKRSQPDDLVKGCPCYKEFDDGEKVCLNNDDVVEIKPISIAKSFFSNIESFEDLQNLKTEKENVCYLLVYLDDEKDKAYCVSKGEKLVINGNEVHADDLRDALQFVNLGGKSTDGEICSTCMYKYLVTLSDVFEGVISEEERTEIIANYISEIADRMAQDMTGAESEEAEAVDQKKHIQKRIVQLMEQRADWEEMIREMKAQGADTKQVQLVDNYRQLNRLETTFLSQVQTMMETDNNFIALNALRMMIAVAEKATKTCNRIRGLTNDLEDTSQMPDKLNHMLKSHAERRRKIEHRFDRVGLILSEMES
;
A
#
# COMPACT_ATOMS: atom_id res chain seq x y z
N MET A 1 -32.71 25.21 29.81
CA MET A 1 -31.87 24.55 30.84
C MET A 1 -32.76 23.64 31.67
N PRO A 2 -32.38 22.39 32.05
CA PRO A 2 -31.32 21.47 31.56
C PRO A 2 -31.94 20.34 30.68
N SER A 3 -31.31 19.78 29.65
CA SER A 3 -30.15 18.86 29.57
C SER A 3 -30.28 17.56 30.38
N LYS A 4 -30.47 16.44 29.67
CA LYS A 4 -29.73 15.16 29.75
C LYS A 4 -30.62 13.98 29.36
N TYR A 5 -30.59 13.62 28.08
CA TYR A 5 -30.76 12.23 27.67
C TYR A 5 -29.43 11.54 27.96
N ASP A 6 -29.32 10.90 29.13
CA ASP A 6 -28.23 9.98 29.42
C ASP A 6 -28.47 8.72 28.59
N ASN A 7 -27.63 8.56 27.57
CA ASN A 7 -27.59 7.42 26.68
C ASN A 7 -26.87 6.26 27.40
N PRO A 8 -27.49 5.09 27.60
CA PRO A 8 -26.84 3.96 28.24
C PRO A 8 -26.01 3.21 27.19
N SER A 9 -24.79 3.68 26.93
CA SER A 9 -23.85 2.99 26.04
C SER A 9 -22.40 3.20 26.47
N ASN A 10 -22.14 3.07 27.78
CA ASN A 10 -20.78 3.10 28.34
C ASN A 10 -20.57 1.94 29.32
N LEU A 11 -20.83 0.71 28.86
CA LEU A 11 -20.42 -0.51 29.55
C LEU A 11 -20.15 -1.60 28.52
N LEU A 12 -19.02 -1.50 27.81
CA LEU A 12 -18.28 -2.62 27.23
C LEU A 12 -16.91 -2.05 26.87
N GLY A 13 -15.95 -2.25 27.79
CA GLY A 13 -14.58 -1.84 27.59
C GLY A 13 -14.03 -2.44 26.30
N LYS A 14 -13.60 -1.58 25.38
CA LYS A 14 -12.64 -1.96 24.35
C LYS A 14 -11.38 -2.42 25.07
N ARG A 15 -11.22 -3.72 25.30
CA ARG A 15 -9.88 -4.31 25.43
C ARG A 15 -9.25 -4.16 24.07
N SER A 16 -8.24 -3.31 23.96
CA SER A 16 -7.31 -3.30 22.84
C SER A 16 -6.85 -4.74 22.60
N GLN A 17 -6.91 -5.18 21.34
CA GLN A 17 -6.25 -6.43 20.97
C GLN A 17 -4.75 -6.26 21.24
N PRO A 18 -4.02 -7.30 21.68
CA PRO A 18 -2.56 -7.20 21.68
C PRO A 18 -2.11 -7.04 20.22
N ASP A 19 -1.49 -5.89 19.92
CA ASP A 19 -0.96 -5.56 18.58
C ASP A 19 0.13 -6.58 18.15
N ASP A 20 0.69 -7.31 19.12
CA ASP A 20 1.78 -8.27 18.99
C ASP A 20 1.36 -9.63 18.42
N LEU A 21 0.06 -9.87 18.21
CA LEU A 21 -0.44 -11.11 17.61
C LEU A 21 -0.89 -10.93 16.17
N VAL A 22 -0.35 -11.76 15.30
CA VAL A 22 -0.49 -11.68 13.85
C VAL A 22 -1.23 -12.91 13.33
N LYS A 23 -2.24 -12.67 12.47
CA LYS A 23 -2.92 -13.72 11.71
C LYS A 23 -2.27 -13.84 10.34
N GLY A 24 -1.61 -14.96 10.06
CA GLY A 24 -0.81 -15.16 8.85
C GLY A 24 0.59 -15.60 9.24
N CYS A 25 0.89 -16.88 9.00
CA CYS A 25 2.19 -17.46 9.33
C CYS A 25 3.00 -17.61 8.03
N PRO A 26 4.18 -16.99 7.88
CA PRO A 26 4.96 -17.09 6.65
C PRO A 26 5.41 -18.53 6.35
N CYS A 27 5.47 -19.39 7.37
CA CYS A 27 5.85 -20.80 7.23
C CYS A 27 4.69 -21.69 6.74
N TYR A 28 3.46 -21.18 6.62
CA TYR A 28 2.33 -21.94 6.08
C TYR A 28 2.34 -21.95 4.54
N LYS A 29 2.19 -23.14 3.95
CA LYS A 29 1.99 -23.35 2.52
C LYS A 29 0.80 -24.26 2.25
N GLU A 30 0.07 -23.94 1.20
CA GLU A 30 -1.00 -24.74 0.64
C GLU A 30 -0.70 -25.00 -0.83
N PHE A 31 -0.71 -26.27 -1.23
CA PHE A 31 -0.46 -26.70 -2.59
C PHE A 31 -1.78 -26.94 -3.35
N ASP A 32 -1.71 -27.01 -4.68
CA ASP A 32 -2.89 -27.10 -5.56
C ASP A 32 -3.71 -28.39 -5.39
N ASP A 33 -3.11 -29.44 -4.82
CA ASP A 33 -3.77 -30.70 -4.47
C ASP A 33 -4.47 -30.67 -3.10
N GLY A 34 -4.40 -29.52 -2.41
CA GLY A 34 -4.99 -29.30 -1.09
C GLY A 34 -4.10 -29.72 0.08
N GLU A 35 -2.85 -30.13 -0.17
CA GLU A 35 -1.89 -30.41 0.89
C GLU A 35 -1.49 -29.12 1.62
N LYS A 36 -1.47 -29.19 2.96
CA LYS A 36 -1.20 -28.04 3.84
C LYS A 36 -0.02 -28.36 4.73
N VAL A 37 1.06 -27.62 4.58
CA VAL A 37 2.31 -27.87 5.29
C VAL A 37 2.82 -26.65 6.04
N CYS A 38 3.55 -26.90 7.12
CA CYS A 38 4.39 -25.95 7.81
C CYS A 38 5.83 -26.20 7.38
N LEU A 39 6.56 -25.12 7.06
CA LEU A 39 7.97 -25.11 6.64
C LEU A 39 8.88 -24.44 7.68
N ASN A 40 8.44 -24.34 8.94
CA ASN A 40 9.25 -23.70 9.98
C ASN A 40 10.51 -24.52 10.23
N ASN A 41 11.65 -23.85 10.37
CA ASN A 41 12.96 -24.49 10.55
C ASN A 41 13.34 -25.45 9.40
N ASP A 42 12.83 -25.17 8.19
CA ASP A 42 13.05 -25.96 6.97
C ASP A 42 12.55 -27.43 7.05
N ASP A 43 11.78 -27.74 8.08
CA ASP A 43 11.11 -29.02 8.25
C ASP A 43 9.76 -29.00 7.52
N VAL A 44 9.47 -30.03 6.73
CA VAL A 44 8.17 -30.18 6.07
C VAL A 44 7.25 -30.99 6.97
N VAL A 45 6.26 -30.32 7.57
CA VAL A 45 5.30 -30.95 8.48
C VAL A 45 3.89 -30.75 7.97
N GLU A 46 3.15 -31.83 7.73
CA GLU A 46 1.72 -31.76 7.40
C GLU A 46 0.93 -31.18 8.58
N ILE A 47 0.10 -30.16 8.31
CA ILE A 47 -0.68 -29.46 9.33
C ILE A 47 -2.15 -29.31 8.94
N LYS A 48 -2.97 -29.23 9.98
CA LYS A 48 -4.39 -28.92 9.95
C LYS A 48 -4.56 -27.52 10.50
N PRO A 49 -4.71 -26.49 9.64
CA PRO A 49 -4.93 -25.14 10.11
C PRO A 49 -6.31 -25.03 10.76
N ILE A 50 -6.37 -24.31 11.87
CA ILE A 50 -7.61 -23.99 12.59
C ILE A 50 -7.65 -22.48 12.75
N SER A 51 -8.69 -21.84 12.23
CA SER A 51 -8.87 -20.40 12.41
C SER A 51 -9.39 -20.14 13.83
N ILE A 52 -8.57 -19.48 14.66
CA ILE A 52 -8.92 -19.06 16.02
C ILE A 52 -8.89 -17.53 16.08
N ALA A 53 -9.83 -16.95 16.82
CA ALA A 53 -9.83 -15.50 17.05
C ALA A 53 -8.66 -15.08 17.95
N LYS A 54 -7.98 -13.98 17.62
CA LYS A 54 -6.86 -13.43 18.41
C LYS A 54 -7.22 -13.22 19.89
N SER A 55 -8.48 -12.87 20.17
CA SER A 55 -9.00 -12.67 21.53
C SER A 55 -8.86 -13.89 22.43
N PHE A 56 -8.81 -15.11 21.87
CA PHE A 56 -8.54 -16.34 22.63
C PHE A 56 -7.17 -16.30 23.32
N PHE A 57 -6.23 -15.56 22.74
CA PHE A 57 -4.84 -15.44 23.18
C PHE A 57 -4.56 -14.08 23.83
N SER A 58 -5.58 -13.41 24.36
CA SER A 58 -5.49 -12.03 24.90
C SER A 58 -4.63 -11.86 26.15
N ASN A 59 -4.10 -12.94 26.72
CA ASN A 59 -3.23 -12.93 27.90
C ASN A 59 -1.75 -13.26 27.57
N ILE A 60 -1.38 -13.31 26.29
CA ILE A 60 0.04 -13.45 25.92
C ILE A 60 0.70 -12.10 26.09
N GLU A 61 1.58 -11.99 27.09
CA GLU A 61 2.42 -10.80 27.31
C GLU A 61 3.90 -11.12 27.14
N SER A 62 4.26 -12.41 27.05
CA SER A 62 5.64 -12.88 26.93
C SER A 62 5.77 -14.21 26.19
N PHE A 63 7.00 -14.53 25.78
CA PHE A 63 7.35 -15.87 25.26
C PHE A 63 7.06 -17.00 26.26
N GLU A 64 7.14 -16.74 27.57
CA GLU A 64 6.86 -17.76 28.59
C GLU A 64 5.37 -18.15 28.60
N ASP A 65 4.49 -17.21 28.28
CA ASP A 65 3.05 -17.47 28.14
C ASP A 65 2.75 -18.36 26.93
N LEU A 66 3.53 -18.26 25.86
CA LEU A 66 3.40 -19.12 24.68
C LEU A 66 3.65 -20.60 25.01
N GLN A 67 4.56 -20.90 25.94
CA GLN A 67 4.84 -22.28 26.33
C GLN A 67 3.63 -22.97 26.98
N ASN A 68 2.74 -22.19 27.60
CA ASN A 68 1.51 -22.68 28.22
C ASN A 68 0.35 -22.80 27.21
N LEU A 69 0.50 -22.25 26.02
CA LEU A 69 -0.54 -22.16 24.98
C LEU A 69 -0.25 -23.01 23.75
N LYS A 70 0.94 -23.62 23.67
CA LYS A 70 1.29 -24.55 22.60
C LYS A 70 0.35 -25.76 22.57
N THR A 71 0.07 -26.25 21.37
CA THR A 71 -0.74 -27.47 21.20
C THR A 71 0.10 -28.71 21.46
N GLU A 72 -0.44 -29.67 22.22
CA GLU A 72 0.15 -31.01 22.38
C GLU A 72 0.02 -31.86 21.09
N LYS A 73 -0.85 -31.46 20.16
CA LYS A 73 -1.03 -32.14 18.87
C LYS A 73 -0.08 -31.58 17.83
N GLU A 74 0.80 -32.43 17.32
CA GLU A 74 1.87 -32.04 16.38
C GLU A 74 1.36 -31.49 15.04
N ASN A 75 0.18 -31.89 14.59
CA ASN A 75 -0.36 -31.47 13.29
C ASN A 75 -1.37 -30.32 13.36
N VAL A 76 -1.58 -29.67 14.51
CA VAL A 76 -2.52 -28.54 14.63
C VAL A 76 -1.77 -27.22 14.48
N CYS A 77 -2.29 -26.30 13.66
CA CYS A 77 -1.72 -24.97 13.46
C CYS A 77 -2.79 -23.89 13.59
N TYR A 78 -2.57 -22.90 14.45
CA TYR A 78 -3.46 -21.75 14.66
C TYR A 78 -3.26 -20.64 13.62
N LEU A 79 -2.23 -20.74 12.77
CA LEU A 79 -1.81 -19.69 11.83
C LEU A 79 -1.58 -18.32 12.50
N LEU A 80 -1.16 -18.36 13.78
CA LEU A 80 -0.87 -17.20 14.58
C LEU A 80 0.62 -17.12 14.88
N VAL A 81 1.15 -15.90 14.74
CA VAL A 81 2.52 -15.53 15.06
C VAL A 81 2.46 -14.49 16.18
N TYR A 82 3.35 -14.63 17.16
CA TYR A 82 3.58 -13.64 18.20
C TYR A 82 4.87 -12.88 17.90
N LEU A 83 4.82 -11.56 18.03
CA LEU A 83 5.94 -10.64 17.85
C LEU A 83 6.43 -10.19 19.23
N ASP A 84 7.68 -10.52 19.58
CA ASP A 84 8.36 -10.05 20.79
C ASP A 84 9.23 -8.84 20.43
N ASP A 85 8.71 -7.64 20.69
CA ASP A 85 9.35 -6.37 20.31
C ASP A 85 10.58 -6.05 21.13
N GLU A 86 10.58 -6.48 22.38
CA GLU A 86 11.72 -6.24 23.26
C GLU A 86 12.95 -7.04 22.80
N LYS A 87 12.72 -8.20 22.17
CA LYS A 87 13.79 -9.09 21.71
C LYS A 87 13.94 -9.14 20.19
N ASP A 88 13.10 -8.41 19.46
CA ASP A 88 12.96 -8.41 18.01
C ASP A 88 12.91 -9.84 17.42
N LYS A 89 11.97 -10.64 17.92
CA LYS A 89 11.83 -12.06 17.55
C LYS A 89 10.39 -12.43 17.26
N ALA A 90 10.20 -13.29 16.27
CA ALA A 90 8.90 -13.85 15.97
C ALA A 90 8.77 -15.32 16.38
N TYR A 91 7.59 -15.68 16.87
CA TYR A 91 7.32 -17.00 17.44
C TYR A 91 6.03 -17.60 16.89
N CYS A 92 6.06 -18.89 16.57
CA CYS A 92 4.88 -19.66 16.25
C CYS A 92 4.05 -19.91 17.51
N VAL A 93 2.82 -19.40 17.57
CA VAL A 93 1.94 -19.58 18.75
C VAL A 93 1.56 -21.05 18.94
N SER A 94 1.44 -21.82 17.86
CA SER A 94 1.02 -23.23 17.94
C SER A 94 2.08 -24.13 18.56
N LYS A 95 3.35 -23.81 18.31
CA LYS A 95 4.49 -24.63 18.73
C LYS A 95 5.23 -24.05 19.94
N GLY A 96 5.09 -22.75 20.19
CA GLY A 96 5.91 -22.05 21.18
C GLY A 96 7.38 -22.01 20.77
N GLU A 97 7.65 -21.99 19.46
CA GLU A 97 8.99 -22.05 18.88
C GLU A 97 9.27 -20.78 18.08
N LYS A 98 10.56 -20.44 17.94
CA LYS A 98 10.97 -19.32 17.10
C LYS A 98 10.67 -19.64 15.63
N LEU A 99 10.30 -18.62 14.88
CA LEU A 99 10.21 -18.72 13.43
C LEU A 99 11.60 -18.69 12.80
N VAL A 100 11.89 -19.72 12.01
CA VAL A 100 13.13 -19.86 11.27
C VAL A 100 12.75 -20.26 9.84
N ILE A 101 13.35 -19.60 8.86
CA ILE A 101 13.15 -19.86 7.44
C ILE A 101 14.54 -19.92 6.79
N ASN A 102 14.86 -20.97 6.05
CA ASN A 102 16.13 -21.17 5.37
C ASN A 102 17.34 -20.98 6.30
N GLY A 103 17.27 -21.53 7.51
CA GLY A 103 18.28 -21.39 8.56
C GLY A 103 18.40 -20.01 9.20
N ASN A 104 17.61 -19.01 8.79
CA ASN A 104 17.64 -17.65 9.33
C ASN A 104 16.46 -17.40 10.28
N GLU A 105 16.74 -16.72 11.38
CA GLU A 105 15.71 -16.31 12.34
C GLU A 105 14.85 -15.19 11.75
N VAL A 106 13.52 -15.29 11.87
CA VAL A 106 12.61 -14.23 11.43
C VAL A 106 12.47 -13.20 12.54
N HIS A 107 12.81 -11.94 12.24
CA HIS A 107 12.70 -10.82 13.18
C HIS A 107 11.26 -10.29 13.26
N ALA A 108 10.93 -9.65 14.38
CA ALA A 108 9.59 -9.12 14.60
C ALA A 108 9.32 -7.93 13.66
N ASP A 109 10.33 -7.08 13.45
CA ASP A 109 10.24 -5.91 12.58
C ASP A 109 10.08 -6.30 11.10
N ASP A 110 10.88 -7.26 10.60
CA ASP A 110 10.70 -7.82 9.24
C ASP A 110 9.27 -8.32 9.00
N LEU A 111 8.68 -8.95 10.01
CA LEU A 111 7.31 -9.44 9.95
C LEU A 111 6.29 -8.31 9.99
N ARG A 112 6.51 -7.25 10.75
CA ARG A 112 5.66 -6.05 10.70
C ARG A 112 5.66 -5.42 9.32
N ASP A 113 6.83 -5.28 8.72
CA ASP A 113 6.98 -4.68 7.41
C ASP A 113 6.28 -5.55 6.36
N ALA A 114 6.47 -6.87 6.44
CA ALA A 114 5.73 -7.83 5.63
C ALA A 114 4.20 -7.73 5.84
N LEU A 115 3.73 -7.50 7.07
CA LEU A 115 2.31 -7.43 7.39
C LEU A 115 1.64 -6.16 6.91
N GLN A 116 2.29 -5.01 7.09
CA GLN A 116 1.83 -3.74 6.53
C GLN A 116 1.69 -3.88 5.02
N PHE A 117 2.72 -4.43 4.39
CA PHE A 117 2.75 -4.69 2.97
C PHE A 117 1.63 -5.62 2.47
N VAL A 118 1.40 -6.79 3.11
CA VAL A 118 0.37 -7.73 2.64
C VAL A 118 -1.06 -7.20 2.88
N ASN A 119 -1.28 -6.43 3.95
CA ASN A 119 -2.58 -5.78 4.19
C ASN A 119 -2.91 -4.72 3.13
N LEU A 120 -1.91 -4.04 2.58
CA LEU A 120 -2.07 -3.04 1.52
C LEU A 120 -2.37 -3.65 0.14
N GLY A 121 -1.93 -4.89 -0.09
CA GLY A 121 -2.15 -5.64 -1.33
C GLY A 121 -3.60 -6.12 -1.55
N GLY A 122 -4.56 -5.78 -0.68
CA GLY A 122 -5.99 -6.01 -0.90
C GLY A 122 -6.46 -7.47 -0.98
N LYS A 123 -5.58 -8.45 -0.71
CA LYS A 123 -5.92 -9.89 -0.74
C LYS A 123 -6.51 -10.42 0.58
N SER A 124 -6.86 -9.55 1.53
CA SER A 124 -7.42 -9.94 2.83
C SER A 124 -8.95 -9.94 2.81
N THR A 125 -9.56 -10.91 2.12
CA THR A 125 -11.03 -11.04 2.07
C THR A 125 -11.68 -11.56 3.35
N ASP A 126 -10.97 -11.73 4.47
CA ASP A 126 -11.55 -12.05 5.79
C ASP A 126 -10.66 -11.68 7.00
N GLY A 127 -9.71 -10.75 6.82
CA GLY A 127 -8.72 -10.43 7.86
C GLY A 127 -7.70 -11.56 8.13
N GLU A 128 -7.67 -12.58 7.28
CA GLU A 128 -6.57 -13.53 7.17
C GLU A 128 -5.55 -13.01 6.15
N ILE A 129 -4.30 -12.86 6.60
CA ILE A 129 -3.21 -12.31 5.80
C ILE A 129 -2.63 -13.44 4.95
N CYS A 130 -2.41 -13.15 3.67
CA CYS A 130 -1.83 -14.09 2.71
C CYS A 130 -0.44 -14.56 3.18
N SER A 131 -0.38 -15.75 3.76
CA SER A 131 0.84 -16.37 4.29
C SER A 131 1.93 -16.52 3.21
N THR A 132 1.52 -16.86 1.98
CA THR A 132 2.40 -16.91 0.81
C THR A 132 3.00 -15.55 0.47
N CYS A 133 2.24 -14.47 0.63
CA CYS A 133 2.68 -13.12 0.33
C CYS A 133 3.68 -12.63 1.39
N MET A 134 3.44 -12.94 2.67
CA MET A 134 4.38 -12.65 3.76
C MET A 134 5.71 -13.37 3.54
N TYR A 135 5.67 -14.65 3.22
CA TYR A 135 6.88 -15.43 2.89
C TYR A 135 7.66 -14.80 1.73
N LYS A 136 6.97 -14.43 0.65
CA LYS A 136 7.60 -13.80 -0.53
C LYS A 136 8.25 -12.48 -0.16
N TYR A 137 7.60 -11.64 0.65
CA TYR A 137 8.20 -10.40 1.13
C TYR A 137 9.50 -10.67 1.90
N LEU A 138 9.43 -11.52 2.93
CA LEU A 138 10.57 -11.82 3.80
C LEU A 138 11.78 -12.31 2.99
N VAL A 139 11.59 -13.30 2.13
CA VAL A 139 12.69 -13.88 1.35
C VAL A 139 13.27 -12.89 0.31
N THR A 140 12.51 -11.89 -0.12
CA THR A 140 12.89 -11.01 -1.23
C THR A 140 13.45 -9.67 -0.76
N LEU A 141 12.90 -9.10 0.31
CA LEU A 141 13.14 -7.72 0.73
C LEU A 141 13.81 -7.61 2.09
N SER A 142 13.72 -8.61 2.96
CA SER A 142 14.44 -8.56 4.24
C SER A 142 15.92 -8.89 4.02
N ASP A 143 16.78 -8.05 4.60
CA ASP A 143 18.24 -8.20 4.58
C ASP A 143 18.70 -9.51 5.23
N VAL A 144 17.86 -10.10 6.10
CA VAL A 144 18.12 -11.37 6.79
C VAL A 144 18.20 -12.56 5.82
N PHE A 145 17.62 -12.43 4.63
CA PHE A 145 17.62 -13.49 3.60
C PHE A 145 18.61 -13.21 2.45
N GLU A 146 19.51 -12.24 2.63
CA GLU A 146 20.55 -11.91 1.65
C GLU A 146 21.48 -13.14 1.43
N GLY A 147 21.49 -13.67 0.21
CA GLY A 147 22.27 -14.85 -0.18
C GLY A 147 21.52 -16.19 -0.20
N VAL A 148 20.25 -16.23 0.21
CA VAL A 148 19.38 -17.43 0.08
C VAL A 148 18.87 -17.60 -1.35
N ILE A 149 18.65 -16.48 -2.02
CA ILE A 149 18.28 -16.37 -3.43
C ILE A 149 19.42 -15.68 -4.17
N SER A 150 19.70 -16.12 -5.39
CA SER A 150 20.64 -15.41 -6.25
C SER A 150 20.15 -13.98 -6.50
N GLU A 151 21.06 -13.04 -6.80
CA GLU A 151 20.64 -11.69 -7.19
C GLU A 151 19.67 -11.75 -8.37
N GLU A 152 19.86 -12.65 -9.33
CA GLU A 152 18.94 -12.84 -10.45
C GLU A 152 17.53 -13.25 -10.01
N GLU A 153 17.40 -14.27 -9.16
CA GLU A 153 16.10 -14.74 -8.62
C GLU A 153 15.41 -13.68 -7.76
N ARG A 154 16.17 -13.00 -6.87
CA ARG A 154 15.67 -11.86 -6.09
C ARG A 154 15.10 -10.81 -7.01
N THR A 155 15.85 -10.49 -8.05
CA THR A 155 15.49 -9.42 -8.94
C THR A 155 14.27 -9.79 -9.81
N GLU A 156 14.13 -11.04 -10.23
CA GLU A 156 12.94 -11.56 -10.92
C GLU A 156 11.69 -11.55 -10.04
N ILE A 157 11.80 -11.99 -8.78
CA ILE A 157 10.68 -11.96 -7.82
C ILE A 157 10.25 -10.51 -7.55
N ILE A 158 11.21 -9.61 -7.36
CA ILE A 158 10.96 -8.17 -7.24
C ILE A 158 10.26 -7.65 -8.50
N ALA A 159 10.72 -8.00 -9.69
CA ALA A 159 10.17 -7.50 -10.95
C ALA A 159 8.74 -7.95 -11.20
N ASN A 160 8.46 -9.25 -11.05
CA ASN A 160 7.11 -9.80 -11.17
C ASN A 160 6.16 -9.14 -10.15
N TYR A 161 6.65 -8.92 -8.93
CA TYR A 161 5.89 -8.25 -7.89
C TYR A 161 5.64 -6.76 -8.20
N ILE A 162 6.66 -6.04 -8.66
CA ILE A 162 6.57 -4.64 -9.08
C ILE A 162 5.59 -4.50 -10.25
N SER A 163 5.61 -5.43 -11.20
CA SER A 163 4.68 -5.43 -12.33
C SER A 163 3.22 -5.57 -11.88
N GLU A 164 2.92 -6.47 -10.93
CA GLU A 164 1.56 -6.58 -10.37
C GLU A 164 1.09 -5.31 -9.65
N ILE A 165 1.97 -4.63 -8.92
CA ILE A 165 1.65 -3.35 -8.27
C ILE A 165 1.41 -2.27 -9.32
N ALA A 166 2.33 -2.13 -10.27
CA ALA A 166 2.26 -1.17 -11.36
C ALA A 166 0.95 -1.28 -12.14
N ASP A 167 0.52 -2.51 -12.40
CA ASP A 167 -0.72 -2.78 -13.10
C ASP A 167 -1.94 -2.32 -12.29
N ARG A 168 -2.00 -2.62 -11.00
CA ARG A 168 -3.07 -2.12 -10.13
C ARG A 168 -3.06 -0.60 -10.04
N MET A 169 -1.88 0.02 -9.99
CA MET A 169 -1.75 1.48 -9.97
C MET A 169 -2.29 2.13 -11.25
N ALA A 170 -1.97 1.55 -12.41
CA ALA A 170 -2.49 2.04 -13.68
C ALA A 170 -4.02 1.87 -13.77
N GLN A 171 -4.57 0.76 -13.27
CA GLN A 171 -6.02 0.56 -13.21
C GLN A 171 -6.69 1.61 -12.33
N ASP A 172 -6.18 1.83 -11.11
CA ASP A 172 -6.68 2.85 -10.19
C ASP A 172 -6.66 4.25 -10.83
N MET A 173 -5.59 4.60 -11.55
CA MET A 173 -5.43 5.92 -12.17
C MET A 173 -6.23 6.11 -13.45
N THR A 174 -6.39 5.08 -14.26
CA THR A 174 -7.18 5.14 -15.50
C THR A 174 -8.68 4.99 -15.23
N GLY A 175 -9.07 4.39 -14.09
CA GLY A 175 -10.46 4.11 -13.77
C GLY A 175 -11.06 3.01 -14.63
N ALA A 176 -10.24 2.10 -15.16
CA ALA A 176 -10.71 0.90 -15.83
C ALA A 176 -11.32 -0.04 -14.77
N GLU A 177 -12.59 -0.40 -14.92
CA GLU A 177 -13.25 -1.38 -14.06
C GLU A 177 -12.72 -2.79 -14.39
N SER A 178 -12.43 -3.59 -13.36
CA SER A 178 -11.82 -4.90 -13.50
C SER A 178 -12.85 -5.95 -13.90
N GLU A 179 -12.63 -6.57 -15.04
CA GLU A 179 -12.76 -8.01 -15.31
C GLU A 179 -12.33 -8.19 -16.78
N GLU A 180 -11.17 -8.82 -17.02
CA GLU A 180 -10.70 -9.27 -18.36
C GLU A 180 -10.04 -8.26 -19.33
N ALA A 181 -9.58 -7.07 -18.87
CA ALA A 181 -8.78 -6.21 -19.76
C ALA A 181 -7.36 -6.81 -19.97
N GLU A 182 -7.08 -7.34 -21.16
CA GLU A 182 -5.74 -7.80 -21.55
C GLU A 182 -4.69 -6.67 -21.40
N ALA A 183 -3.42 -7.00 -21.11
CA ALA A 183 -2.32 -6.04 -20.95
C ALA A 183 -2.17 -5.04 -22.13
N VAL A 184 -2.57 -5.45 -23.34
CA VAL A 184 -2.59 -4.62 -24.55
C VAL A 184 -3.61 -3.47 -24.45
N ASP A 185 -4.72 -3.68 -23.74
CA ASP A 185 -5.76 -2.68 -23.53
C ASP A 185 -5.34 -1.66 -22.47
N GLN A 186 -4.71 -2.12 -21.39
CA GLN A 186 -4.20 -1.26 -20.31
C GLN A 186 -3.16 -0.25 -20.82
N LYS A 187 -2.22 -0.69 -21.67
CA LYS A 187 -1.24 0.21 -22.31
C LYS A 187 -1.92 1.32 -23.12
N LYS A 188 -2.97 1.00 -23.87
CA LYS A 188 -3.74 1.99 -24.65
C LYS A 188 -4.46 2.96 -23.73
N HIS A 189 -5.02 2.49 -22.61
CA HIS A 189 -5.66 3.36 -21.62
C HIS A 189 -4.67 4.35 -20.99
N ILE A 190 -3.48 3.90 -20.63
CA ILE A 190 -2.40 4.75 -20.11
C ILE A 190 -2.00 5.80 -21.14
N GLN A 191 -1.74 5.40 -22.39
CA GLN A 191 -1.36 6.33 -23.46
C GLN A 191 -2.44 7.37 -23.75
N LYS A 192 -3.70 6.93 -23.86
CA LYS A 192 -4.85 7.83 -24.04
C LYS A 192 -4.94 8.83 -22.90
N ARG A 193 -4.73 8.40 -21.66
CA ARG A 193 -4.74 9.27 -20.49
C ARG A 193 -3.59 10.28 -20.52
N ILE A 194 -2.38 9.86 -20.87
CA ILE A 194 -1.22 10.75 -21.03
C ILE A 194 -1.53 11.86 -22.03
N VAL A 195 -2.10 11.53 -23.20
CA VAL A 195 -2.48 12.53 -24.21
C VAL A 195 -3.50 13.54 -23.65
N GLN A 196 -4.55 13.06 -22.97
CA GLN A 196 -5.55 13.94 -22.36
C GLN A 196 -4.95 14.89 -21.31
N LEU A 197 -3.96 14.45 -20.54
CA LEU A 197 -3.28 15.27 -19.55
C LEU A 197 -2.40 16.33 -20.21
N MET A 198 -1.77 16.01 -21.34
CA MET A 198 -0.98 16.95 -22.13
C MET A 198 -1.85 18.05 -22.74
N GLU A 199 -3.02 17.70 -23.27
CA GLU A 199 -4.02 18.67 -23.79
C GLU A 199 -4.46 19.64 -22.67
N GLN A 200 -4.89 19.10 -21.52
CA GLN A 200 -5.29 19.92 -20.38
C GLN A 200 -4.16 20.82 -19.86
N ARG A 201 -2.90 20.35 -19.93
CA ARG A 201 -1.75 21.16 -19.56
C ARG A 201 -1.58 22.36 -20.50
N ALA A 202 -1.84 22.20 -21.79
CA ALA A 202 -1.83 23.30 -22.75
C ALA A 202 -2.95 24.31 -22.45
N ASP A 203 -4.16 23.82 -22.15
CA ASP A 203 -5.29 24.68 -21.75
C ASP A 203 -4.96 25.53 -20.52
N TRP A 204 -4.33 24.92 -19.50
CA TRP A 204 -3.89 25.66 -18.31
C TRP A 204 -2.82 26.69 -18.61
N GLU A 205 -1.91 26.40 -19.53
CA GLU A 205 -0.85 27.34 -19.92
C GLU A 205 -1.40 28.55 -20.67
N GLU A 206 -2.37 28.34 -21.57
CA GLU A 206 -3.09 29.42 -22.23
C GLU A 206 -3.83 30.28 -21.22
N MET A 207 -4.55 29.67 -20.28
CA MET A 207 -5.24 30.38 -19.21
C MET A 207 -4.30 31.23 -18.35
N ILE A 208 -3.14 30.70 -17.96
CA ILE A 208 -2.14 31.47 -17.21
C ILE A 208 -1.70 32.71 -17.98
N ARG A 209 -1.52 32.61 -19.31
CA ARG A 209 -1.16 33.75 -20.16
C ARG A 209 -2.28 34.78 -20.20
N GLU A 210 -3.52 34.35 -20.41
CA GLU A 210 -4.69 35.24 -20.41
C GLU A 210 -4.87 35.98 -19.08
N MET A 211 -4.79 35.26 -17.96
CA MET A 211 -4.94 35.82 -16.62
C MET A 211 -3.86 36.87 -16.34
N LYS A 212 -2.60 36.59 -16.71
CA LYS A 212 -1.51 37.57 -16.57
C LYS A 212 -1.75 38.81 -17.42
N ALA A 213 -2.22 38.65 -18.67
CA ALA A 213 -2.53 39.77 -19.55
C ALA A 213 -3.69 40.63 -19.02
N GLN A 214 -4.64 40.03 -18.31
CA GLN A 214 -5.78 40.71 -17.68
C GLN A 214 -5.44 41.31 -16.29
N GLY A 215 -4.20 41.19 -15.82
CA GLY A 215 -3.79 41.70 -14.51
C GLY A 215 -4.38 40.93 -13.34
N ALA A 216 -4.67 39.64 -13.52
CA ALA A 216 -5.19 38.77 -12.47
C ALA A 216 -4.27 38.71 -11.24
N ASP A 217 -4.87 38.47 -10.08
CA ASP A 217 -4.12 38.37 -8.83
C ASP A 217 -3.10 37.22 -8.87
N THR A 218 -1.97 37.42 -8.20
CA THR A 218 -0.86 36.46 -8.20
C THR A 218 -1.28 35.10 -7.63
N LYS A 219 -2.15 35.06 -6.61
CA LYS A 219 -2.66 33.82 -6.03
C LYS A 219 -3.56 33.06 -7.01
N GLN A 220 -4.37 33.76 -7.80
CA GLN A 220 -5.21 33.13 -8.82
C GLN A 220 -4.35 32.47 -9.90
N VAL A 221 -3.31 33.16 -10.37
CA VAL A 221 -2.35 32.62 -11.35
C VAL A 221 -1.60 31.42 -10.76
N GLN A 222 -1.19 31.49 -9.49
CA GLN A 222 -0.55 30.38 -8.80
C GLN A 222 -1.47 29.16 -8.66
N LEU A 223 -2.76 29.36 -8.38
CA LEU A 223 -3.72 28.26 -8.29
C LEU A 223 -3.80 27.49 -9.61
N VAL A 224 -3.95 28.20 -10.73
CA VAL A 224 -3.99 27.58 -12.06
C VAL A 224 -2.66 26.89 -12.40
N ASP A 225 -1.53 27.49 -12.03
CA ASP A 225 -0.22 26.86 -12.23
C ASP A 225 -0.06 25.56 -11.42
N ASN A 226 -0.61 25.48 -10.21
CA ASN A 226 -0.58 24.23 -9.44
C ASN A 226 -1.42 23.11 -10.11
N TYR A 227 -2.57 23.43 -10.73
CA TYR A 227 -3.32 22.45 -11.54
C TYR A 227 -2.50 21.97 -12.75
N ARG A 228 -1.79 22.88 -13.43
CA ARG A 228 -0.86 22.54 -14.52
C ARG A 228 0.26 21.61 -14.04
N GLN A 229 0.83 21.88 -12.87
CA GLN A 229 1.86 21.06 -12.25
C GLN A 229 1.33 19.68 -11.86
N LEU A 230 0.12 19.58 -11.31
CA LEU A 230 -0.51 18.31 -10.97
C LEU A 230 -0.68 17.42 -12.20
N ASN A 231 -1.17 17.97 -13.32
CA ASN A 231 -1.28 17.21 -14.58
C ASN A 231 0.09 16.71 -15.06
N ARG A 232 1.14 17.53 -14.94
CA ARG A 232 2.51 17.11 -15.29
C ARG A 232 2.99 15.96 -14.43
N LEU A 233 2.71 15.98 -13.12
CA LEU A 233 3.07 14.91 -12.20
C LEU A 233 2.31 13.62 -12.54
N GLU A 234 1.01 13.71 -12.84
CA GLU A 234 0.20 12.58 -13.31
C GLU A 234 0.75 11.98 -14.62
N THR A 235 1.12 12.83 -15.60
CA THR A 235 1.77 12.35 -16.82
C THR A 235 3.09 11.65 -16.52
N THR A 236 3.94 12.24 -15.67
CA THR A 236 5.24 11.66 -15.33
C THR A 236 5.07 10.30 -14.68
N PHE A 237 4.11 10.17 -13.76
CA PHE A 237 3.80 8.92 -13.09
C PHE A 237 3.38 7.84 -14.08
N LEU A 238 2.41 8.14 -14.95
CA LEU A 238 1.92 7.20 -15.96
C LEU A 238 3.00 6.79 -16.97
N SER A 239 3.93 7.68 -17.31
CA SER A 239 5.08 7.34 -18.14
C SER A 239 6.04 6.38 -17.44
N GLN A 240 6.22 6.49 -16.11
CA GLN A 240 7.01 5.51 -15.36
C GLN A 240 6.31 4.15 -15.31
N VAL A 241 4.98 4.13 -15.13
CA VAL A 241 4.20 2.88 -15.23
C VAL A 241 4.40 2.22 -16.59
N GLN A 242 4.29 2.97 -17.69
CA GLN A 242 4.54 2.44 -19.03
C GLN A 242 5.98 1.92 -19.18
N THR A 243 6.97 2.61 -18.59
CA THR A 243 8.37 2.15 -18.60
C THR A 243 8.52 0.80 -17.90
N MET A 244 7.84 0.60 -16.76
CA MET A 244 7.86 -0.67 -16.04
C MET A 244 7.17 -1.79 -16.82
N MET A 245 6.08 -1.50 -17.54
CA MET A 245 5.39 -2.49 -18.38
C MET A 245 6.20 -2.89 -19.64
N GLU A 246 7.19 -2.10 -20.04
CA GLU A 246 7.96 -2.29 -21.28
C GLU A 246 9.38 -2.78 -21.04
N THR A 247 9.85 -2.82 -19.79
CA THR A 247 11.23 -3.17 -19.46
C THR A 247 11.34 -4.54 -18.83
N ASP A 248 12.21 -5.38 -19.40
CA ASP A 248 12.65 -6.63 -18.77
C ASP A 248 13.86 -6.39 -17.84
N ASN A 249 14.32 -5.13 -17.74
CA ASN A 249 15.47 -4.77 -16.91
C ASN A 249 15.01 -4.26 -15.55
N ASN A 250 15.27 -5.08 -14.55
CA ASN A 250 14.82 -4.82 -13.20
C ASN A 250 15.45 -3.59 -12.53
N PHE A 251 16.68 -3.21 -12.90
CA PHE A 251 17.27 -1.96 -12.44
C PHE A 251 16.51 -0.74 -12.97
N ILE A 252 15.97 -0.83 -14.19
CA ILE A 252 15.11 0.20 -14.76
C ILE A 252 13.76 0.23 -14.03
N ALA A 253 13.17 -0.93 -13.74
CA ALA A 253 11.92 -1.03 -12.99
C ALA A 253 12.04 -0.42 -11.57
N LEU A 254 13.12 -0.74 -10.84
CA LEU A 254 13.39 -0.19 -9.51
C LEU A 254 13.57 1.34 -9.55
N ASN A 255 14.30 1.87 -10.53
CA ASN A 255 14.47 3.31 -10.68
C ASN A 255 13.16 4.03 -11.06
N ALA A 256 12.35 3.42 -11.92
CA ALA A 256 11.03 3.94 -12.27
C ALA A 256 10.13 4.01 -11.03
N LEU A 257 10.18 2.98 -10.18
CA LEU A 257 9.44 2.94 -8.93
C LEU A 257 9.87 4.05 -7.96
N ARG A 258 11.17 4.20 -7.67
CA ARG A 258 11.71 5.31 -6.85
C ARG A 258 11.25 6.67 -7.37
N MET A 259 11.27 6.84 -8.69
CA MET A 259 10.79 8.06 -9.34
C MET A 259 9.28 8.25 -9.12
N MET A 260 8.49 7.18 -9.18
CA MET A 260 7.05 7.21 -8.89
C MET A 260 6.75 7.63 -7.45
N ILE A 261 7.57 7.21 -6.47
CA ILE A 261 7.44 7.63 -5.06
C ILE A 261 7.60 9.14 -4.96
N ALA A 262 8.72 9.64 -5.50
CA ALA A 262 9.03 11.06 -5.48
C ALA A 262 7.97 11.90 -6.22
N VAL A 263 7.36 11.35 -7.27
CA VAL A 263 6.26 12.00 -8.01
C VAL A 263 4.98 12.00 -7.17
N ALA A 264 4.64 10.90 -6.51
CA ALA A 264 3.44 10.78 -5.68
C ALA A 264 3.49 11.77 -4.51
N GLU A 265 4.60 11.86 -3.78
CA GLU A 265 4.76 12.85 -2.72
C GLU A 265 4.58 14.29 -3.22
N LYS A 266 5.19 14.61 -4.37
CA LYS A 266 5.07 15.94 -4.99
C LYS A 266 3.64 16.21 -5.41
N ALA A 267 2.91 15.20 -5.88
CA ALA A 267 1.52 15.32 -6.26
C ALA A 267 0.64 15.61 -5.04
N THR A 268 0.80 14.88 -3.93
CA THR A 268 0.10 15.14 -2.66
C THR A 268 0.40 16.54 -2.12
N LYS A 269 1.67 16.96 -2.11
CA LYS A 269 2.07 18.34 -1.74
C LYS A 269 1.40 19.39 -2.65
N THR A 270 1.28 19.11 -3.95
CA THR A 270 0.61 20.00 -4.91
C THR A 270 -0.90 20.05 -4.68
N CYS A 271 -1.56 18.92 -4.43
CA CYS A 271 -2.98 18.86 -4.06
C CYS A 271 -3.29 19.70 -2.80
N ASN A 272 -2.42 19.61 -1.78
CA ASN A 272 -2.56 20.41 -0.56
C ASN A 272 -2.41 21.92 -0.83
N ARG A 273 -1.48 22.33 -1.70
CA ARG A 273 -1.35 23.74 -2.13
C ARG A 273 -2.59 24.23 -2.88
N ILE A 274 -3.12 23.42 -3.79
CA ILE A 274 -4.35 23.74 -4.52
C ILE A 274 -5.50 23.95 -3.53
N ARG A 275 -5.66 23.03 -2.56
CA ARG A 275 -6.68 23.13 -1.51
C ARG A 275 -6.54 24.41 -0.71
N GLY A 276 -5.33 24.71 -0.21
CA GLY A 276 -5.05 25.94 0.54
C GLY A 276 -5.36 27.21 -0.24
N LEU A 277 -4.87 27.32 -1.48
CA LEU A 277 -5.12 28.48 -2.34
C LEU A 277 -6.60 28.62 -2.72
N THR A 278 -7.32 27.51 -2.89
CA THR A 278 -8.77 27.55 -3.17
C THR A 278 -9.51 28.17 -1.99
N ASN A 279 -9.26 27.66 -0.77
CA ASN A 279 -9.91 28.16 0.45
C ASN A 279 -9.58 29.63 0.69
N ASP A 280 -8.30 30.03 0.57
CA ASP A 280 -7.85 31.42 0.69
C ASP A 280 -8.63 32.38 -0.24
N LEU A 281 -8.84 31.97 -1.50
CA LEU A 281 -9.50 32.79 -2.51
C LEU A 281 -11.02 32.82 -2.35
N GLU A 282 -11.62 31.76 -1.83
CA GLU A 282 -13.03 31.72 -1.43
C GLU A 282 -13.30 32.64 -0.24
N ASP A 283 -12.48 32.54 0.83
CA ASP A 283 -12.61 33.33 2.05
C ASP A 283 -12.44 34.84 1.80
N THR A 284 -11.59 35.20 0.82
CA THR A 284 -11.35 36.60 0.46
C THR A 284 -12.33 37.14 -0.59
N SER A 285 -13.28 36.35 -1.08
CA SER A 285 -14.18 36.69 -2.20
C SER A 285 -13.44 37.19 -3.45
N GLN A 286 -12.20 36.76 -3.64
CA GLN A 286 -11.35 37.15 -4.76
C GLN A 286 -11.42 36.15 -5.91
N MET A 287 -12.38 35.22 -5.92
CA MET A 287 -12.49 34.21 -6.96
C MET A 287 -13.40 34.68 -8.11
N PRO A 288 -12.89 34.87 -9.34
CA PRO A 288 -13.72 35.22 -10.49
C PRO A 288 -14.71 34.09 -10.82
N ASP A 289 -15.94 34.42 -11.23
CA ASP A 289 -16.99 33.43 -11.52
C ASP A 289 -16.58 32.39 -12.57
N LYS A 290 -15.87 32.82 -13.62
CA LYS A 290 -15.32 31.94 -14.67
C LYS A 290 -14.32 30.92 -14.08
N LEU A 291 -13.48 31.36 -13.15
CA LEU A 291 -12.49 30.50 -12.49
C LEU A 291 -13.19 29.55 -11.50
N ASN A 292 -14.16 30.05 -10.72
CA ASN A 292 -14.93 29.25 -9.77
C ASN A 292 -15.69 28.10 -10.45
N HIS A 293 -16.39 28.39 -11.56
CA HIS A 293 -17.14 27.37 -12.30
C HIS A 293 -16.23 26.24 -12.81
N MET A 294 -15.04 26.59 -13.31
CA MET A 294 -14.06 25.60 -13.74
C MET A 294 -13.47 24.82 -12.56
N LEU A 295 -13.06 25.50 -11.49
CA LEU A 295 -12.49 24.84 -10.33
C LEU A 295 -13.47 23.82 -9.71
N LYS A 296 -14.77 24.09 -9.74
CA LYS A 296 -15.80 23.13 -9.32
C LYS A 296 -15.81 21.87 -10.18
N SER A 297 -15.72 21.97 -11.51
CA SER A 297 -15.65 20.79 -12.38
C SER A 297 -14.35 19.98 -12.16
N HIS A 298 -13.27 20.67 -11.81
CA HIS A 298 -11.97 20.05 -11.53
C HIS A 298 -11.79 19.61 -10.07
N ALA A 299 -12.65 20.03 -9.13
CA ALA A 299 -12.52 19.73 -7.71
C ALA A 299 -12.80 18.25 -7.40
N GLU A 300 -13.83 17.68 -8.02
CA GLU A 300 -14.16 16.27 -7.85
C GLU A 300 -13.08 15.37 -8.47
N ARG A 301 -12.57 15.77 -9.64
CA ARG A 301 -11.44 15.10 -10.28
C ARG A 301 -10.16 15.21 -9.46
N ARG A 302 -9.88 16.38 -8.88
CA ARG A 302 -8.76 16.58 -7.95
C ARG A 302 -8.88 15.66 -6.74
N ARG A 303 -10.05 15.54 -6.12
CA ARG A 303 -10.25 14.61 -4.99
C ARG A 303 -9.95 13.17 -5.37
N LYS A 304 -10.38 12.72 -6.56
CA LYS A 304 -10.04 11.38 -7.07
C LYS A 304 -8.54 11.22 -7.28
N ILE A 305 -7.88 12.21 -7.88
CA ILE A 305 -6.43 12.20 -8.12
C ILE A 305 -5.64 12.21 -6.80
N GLU A 306 -6.04 13.05 -5.84
CA GLU A 306 -5.44 13.12 -4.51
C GLU A 306 -5.57 11.78 -3.78
N HIS A 307 -6.77 11.21 -3.72
CA HIS A 307 -6.97 9.88 -3.12
C HIS A 307 -6.11 8.80 -3.78
N ARG A 308 -5.95 8.85 -5.11
CA ARG A 308 -5.09 7.92 -5.85
C ARG A 308 -3.62 8.13 -5.52
N PHE A 309 -3.14 9.37 -5.47
CA PHE A 309 -1.74 9.67 -5.13
C PHE A 309 -1.40 9.43 -3.67
N ASP A 310 -2.34 9.63 -2.75
CA ASP A 310 -2.16 9.30 -1.34
C ASP A 310 -2.09 7.79 -1.16
N ARG A 311 -2.98 7.03 -1.81
CA ARG A 311 -2.93 5.57 -1.82
C ARG A 311 -1.62 5.05 -2.42
N VAL A 312 -1.21 5.63 -3.54
CA VAL A 312 0.06 5.32 -4.21
C VAL A 312 1.25 5.70 -3.33
N GLY A 313 1.23 6.88 -2.71
CA GLY A 313 2.28 7.38 -1.84
C GLY A 313 2.50 6.47 -0.66
N LEU A 314 1.42 6.00 -0.02
CA LEU A 314 1.47 5.00 1.05
C LEU A 314 2.08 3.67 0.57
N ILE A 315 1.60 3.13 -0.56
CA ILE A 315 2.13 1.89 -1.15
C ILE A 315 3.64 1.99 -1.44
N LEU A 316 4.12 3.18 -1.79
CA LEU A 316 5.46 3.40 -2.27
C LEU A 316 6.45 3.84 -1.18
N SER A 317 6.07 4.71 -0.25
CA SER A 317 6.96 5.21 0.82
C SER A 317 7.40 4.13 1.80
N GLU A 318 6.61 3.06 1.93
CA GLU A 318 6.92 1.90 2.76
C GLU A 318 7.90 0.93 2.08
N MET A 319 8.37 1.22 0.86
CA MET A 319 9.42 0.46 0.16
C MET A 319 10.82 1.08 0.26
N GLU A 320 10.94 2.32 0.74
CA GLU A 320 12.22 3.05 0.90
C GLU A 320 12.69 3.17 2.36
N SER A 321 11.84 2.77 3.32
CA SER A 321 12.18 2.70 4.74
C SER A 321 12.78 1.34 5.06
#